data_AF-A0A7J6RZT6-F1
#
_entry.id   AF-A0A7J6RZT6-F1
#
_cell.length_a   1.000
_cell.length_b   1.000
_cell.length_c   1.000
_cell.angle_alpha   90.00
_cell.angle_beta   90.00
_cell.angle_gamma   90.00
#
_symmetry.space_group_name_H-M   'P 1'
#
loop_
_entity.id
_entity.type
_entity.pdbx_description
1 polymer ?
#
loop_
_entity_poly.entity_id
_entity_poly.type
_entity_poly.pdbx_seq_one_letter_code
_entity_poly.pdbx_strand_id
1 'polypeptide(L)'
;MITGCFGLINMAVSLELFPRVKVVNTNPKEKAHIYIPEVNFLLGLGTIILVLAFRSSGALTGAYGVAVLFTFNMSTQLYVQLLHRVYGWNFLVAFCCLIPFMIVDGTLLVSNLYMKMDENGWVTLVIAVILLIFM
;
A
#
# COMPACT_ATOMS: atom_id res chain seq x y z
N MET A 1 -9.88 1.09 8.93
CA MET A 1 -10.16 0.78 7.51
C MET A 1 -9.89 -0.70 7.28
N ILE A 2 -10.91 -1.56 7.34
CA ILE A 2 -10.78 -2.99 6.98
C ILE A 2 -11.43 -3.23 5.60
N THR A 3 -12.58 -2.59 5.36
CA THR A 3 -13.30 -2.63 4.08
C THR A 3 -12.47 -2.17 2.89
N GLY A 4 -11.58 -1.18 3.08
CA GLY A 4 -10.65 -0.72 2.04
C GLY A 4 -9.68 -1.82 1.57
N CYS A 5 -9.19 -2.66 2.48
CA CYS A 5 -8.34 -3.80 2.14
C CYS A 5 -9.12 -4.86 1.33
N PHE A 6 -10.38 -5.11 1.66
CA PHE A 6 -11.21 -6.04 0.88
C PHE A 6 -11.43 -5.55 -0.56
N GLY A 7 -11.58 -4.24 -0.76
CA GLY A 7 -11.65 -3.62 -2.09
C GLY A 7 -10.37 -3.82 -2.89
N LEU A 8 -9.20 -3.54 -2.29
CA LEU A 8 -7.89 -3.72 -2.94
C LEU A 8 -7.62 -5.18 -3.31
N ILE A 9 -7.94 -6.12 -2.43
CA ILE A 9 -7.76 -7.56 -2.72
C ILE A 9 -8.70 -8.01 -3.83
N ASN A 10 -9.95 -7.52 -3.87
CA ASN A 10 -10.84 -7.84 -4.97
C ASN A 10 -10.34 -7.29 -6.32
N MET A 11 -9.73 -6.08 -6.31
CA MET A 11 -9.05 -5.54 -7.50
C MET A 11 -7.85 -6.40 -7.90
N ALA A 12 -7.04 -6.86 -6.94
CA ALA A 12 -5.88 -7.71 -7.20
C ALA A 12 -6.27 -9.10 -7.75
N VAL A 13 -7.33 -9.72 -7.21
CA VAL A 13 -7.88 -10.99 -7.72
C VAL A 13 -8.41 -10.83 -9.15
N SER A 14 -9.01 -9.68 -9.46
CA SER A 14 -9.49 -9.38 -10.84
C SER A 14 -8.33 -9.20 -11.83
N LEU A 15 -7.13 -8.87 -11.35
CA LEU A 15 -5.89 -8.79 -12.13
C LEU A 15 -5.09 -10.10 -12.11
N GLU A 16 -5.65 -11.19 -11.56
CA GLU A 16 -5.00 -12.49 -11.36
C GLU A 16 -3.68 -12.42 -10.55
N LEU A 17 -3.45 -11.32 -9.81
CA LEU A 17 -2.25 -11.07 -9.00
C LEU A 17 -2.32 -11.70 -7.59
N PHE A 18 -3.45 -12.28 -7.22
CA PHE A 18 -3.65 -12.83 -5.87
C PHE A 18 -4.34 -14.21 -5.96
N PRO A 19 -3.94 -15.20 -5.14
CA PRO A 19 -4.57 -16.51 -5.13
C PRO A 19 -6.07 -16.41 -4.86
N ARG A 20 -6.86 -17.33 -5.43
CA ARG A 20 -8.32 -17.30 -5.37
C ARG A 20 -8.82 -17.37 -3.93
N VAL A 21 -9.19 -16.22 -3.37
CA VAL A 21 -9.79 -16.06 -2.04
C VAL A 21 -11.31 -16.23 -2.11
N LYS A 22 -11.89 -16.83 -1.08
CA LYS A 22 -13.35 -17.00 -0.96
C LYS A 22 -14.01 -15.65 -0.68
N VAL A 23 -14.50 -14.99 -1.73
CA VAL A 23 -15.29 -13.76 -1.62
C VAL A 23 -16.69 -14.12 -1.16
N VAL A 24 -17.06 -13.71 0.06
CA VAL A 24 -18.42 -13.83 0.58
C VAL A 24 -19.12 -12.50 0.34
N ASN A 25 -20.03 -12.49 -0.65
CA ASN A 25 -20.90 -11.35 -0.88
C ASN A 25 -21.99 -11.34 0.21
N THR A 26 -21.86 -10.46 1.20
CA THR A 26 -22.79 -10.40 2.34
C THR A 26 -24.19 -9.90 1.93
N ASN A 27 -24.34 -9.29 0.75
CA ASN A 27 -25.64 -8.90 0.18
C ASN A 27 -25.63 -8.98 -1.37
N PRO A 28 -26.52 -9.74 -2.03
CA PRO A 28 -26.58 -9.83 -3.49
C PRO A 28 -27.01 -8.53 -4.21
N LYS A 29 -27.50 -7.52 -3.48
CA LYS A 29 -27.95 -6.23 -4.06
C LYS A 29 -26.93 -5.10 -3.97
N GLU A 30 -25.89 -5.24 -3.15
CA GLU A 30 -24.86 -4.20 -2.99
C GLU A 30 -23.46 -4.78 -3.11
N LYS A 31 -22.80 -4.49 -4.24
CA LYS A 31 -21.38 -4.81 -4.49
C LYS A 31 -20.41 -4.16 -3.48
N ALA A 32 -20.89 -3.27 -2.62
CA ALA A 32 -20.09 -2.53 -1.64
C ALA A 32 -19.74 -3.34 -0.38
N HIS A 33 -20.45 -4.44 -0.10
CA HIS A 33 -20.18 -5.29 1.07
C HIS A 33 -19.46 -6.58 0.67
N ILE A 34 -18.19 -6.42 0.28
CA ILE A 34 -17.24 -7.50 0.03
C ILE A 34 -16.66 -7.90 1.38
N TYR A 35 -16.96 -9.12 1.84
CA TYR A 35 -16.33 -9.69 3.03
C TYR A 35 -15.43 -10.86 2.62
N ILE A 36 -14.16 -10.80 3.02
CA ILE A 36 -13.20 -11.87 2.78
C ILE A 36 -12.72 -12.36 4.16
N PRO A 37 -13.27 -13.47 4.68
CA PRO A 37 -12.99 -13.92 6.04
C PRO A 37 -11.52 -14.24 6.29
N GLU A 38 -10.83 -14.80 5.30
CA GLU A 38 -9.39 -15.12 5.38
C GLU A 38 -8.55 -13.86 5.58
N VAL A 39 -8.85 -12.80 4.82
CA VAL A 39 -8.17 -11.51 4.93
C VAL A 39 -8.47 -10.86 6.27
N ASN A 40 -9.71 -10.92 6.74
CA ASN A 40 -10.07 -10.37 8.05
C ASN A 40 -9.28 -11.06 9.18
N PHE A 41 -9.15 -12.38 9.11
CA PHE A 41 -8.36 -13.13 10.08
C PHE A 41 -6.87 -12.78 10.00
N LEU A 42 -6.28 -12.69 8.80
CA LEU A 42 -4.89 -12.29 8.60
C LEU A 42 -4.62 -10.86 9.08
N LEU A 43 -5.51 -9.91 8.79
CA LEU A 43 -5.42 -8.54 9.29
C LEU A 43 -5.50 -8.49 10.81
N GLY A 44 -6.40 -9.27 11.42
CA GLY A 44 -6.52 -9.37 12.88
C GLY A 44 -5.25 -9.92 13.51
N LEU A 45 -4.75 -11.06 13.02
CA LEU A 45 -3.52 -11.69 13.50
C LEU A 45 -2.31 -10.76 13.33
N GLY A 46 -2.14 -10.15 12.16
CA GLY A 46 -1.06 -9.21 11.87
C GLY A 46 -1.10 -7.98 12.77
N THR A 47 -2.29 -7.45 13.06
CA THR A 47 -2.44 -6.33 14.00
C THR A 47 -2.00 -6.71 15.42
N ILE A 48 -2.40 -7.90 15.91
CA ILE A 48 -1.99 -8.39 17.23
C ILE A 48 -0.47 -8.54 17.31
N ILE A 49 0.16 -9.14 16.29
CA ILE A 49 1.62 -9.32 16.22
C ILE A 49 2.32 -7.96 16.25
N LEU A 50 1.87 -7.00 15.45
CA LEU A 50 2.48 -5.66 15.38
C LEU A 50 2.36 -4.92 16.71
N VAL A 51 1.21 -4.97 17.38
CA VAL A 51 1.01 -4.34 18.69
C VAL A 51 1.95 -4.95 19.75
N LEU A 52 2.11 -6.27 19.75
CA LEU A 52 3.01 -6.97 20.67
C LEU A 52 4.49 -6.68 20.37
N ALA A 53 4.87 -6.58 19.10
CA ALA A 53 6.24 -6.34 18.66
C ALA A 53 6.71 -4.90 18.94
N PHE A 54 5.87 -3.90 18.64
CA PHE A 54 6.28 -2.50 18.73
C PHE A 54 6.10 -1.92 20.14
N ARG A 55 5.05 -2.33 20.87
CA ARG A 55 4.72 -1.88 22.25
C ARG A 55 4.63 -0.36 22.50
N SER A 56 5.01 0.48 21.54
CA SER A 56 5.11 1.94 21.60
C SER A 56 4.56 2.55 20.30
N SER A 57 3.72 3.58 20.45
CA SER A 57 3.07 4.28 19.32
C SER A 57 4.05 5.03 18.42
N GLY A 58 5.21 5.45 18.96
CA GLY A 58 6.23 6.19 18.21
C GLY A 58 6.85 5.36 17.10
N ALA A 59 7.31 4.16 17.45
CA ALA A 59 7.93 3.23 16.50
C ALA A 59 6.93 2.74 15.43
N LEU A 60 5.66 2.53 15.80
CA LEU A 60 4.61 2.16 14.85
C LEU A 60 4.32 3.29 13.83
N THR A 61 4.37 4.55 14.27
CA THR A 61 4.17 5.72 13.41
C THR A 61 5.28 5.84 12.38
N GLY A 62 6.52 5.49 12.74
CA GLY A 62 7.65 5.45 11.81
C GLY A 62 7.47 4.41 10.71
N ALA A 63 7.15 3.17 11.07
CA ALA A 63 6.92 2.08 10.14
C ALA A 63 5.76 2.37 9.16
N TYR A 64 4.65 2.91 9.66
CA TYR A 64 3.51 3.33 8.84
C TYR A 64 3.88 4.46 7.86
N GLY A 65 4.64 5.46 8.32
CA GLY A 65 5.06 6.59 7.49
C GLY A 65 5.87 6.14 6.26
N VAL A 66 6.76 5.17 6.42
CA VAL A 66 7.54 4.61 5.30
C VAL A 66 6.63 3.92 4.27
N ALA A 67 5.65 3.13 4.73
CA ALA A 67 4.71 2.45 3.83
C ALA A 67 3.90 3.44 2.97
N VAL A 68 3.40 4.49 3.61
CA VAL A 68 2.56 5.50 2.96
C VAL A 68 3.36 6.33 1.96
N LEU A 69 4.55 6.78 2.34
CA LEU A 69 5.43 7.54 1.43
C LEU A 69 5.85 6.72 0.22
N PHE A 70 6.12 5.42 0.41
CA PHE A 70 6.40 4.51 -0.70
C PHE A 70 5.20 4.38 -1.65
N THR A 71 3.99 4.26 -1.08
CA THR A 71 2.74 4.17 -1.86
C THR A 71 2.49 5.44 -2.67
N PHE A 72 2.71 6.63 -2.08
CA PHE A 72 2.59 7.89 -2.81
C PHE A 72 3.64 8.02 -3.91
N ASN A 73 4.89 7.66 -3.64
CA ASN A 73 5.95 7.70 -4.64
C ASN A 73 5.64 6.81 -5.86
N MET A 74 5.20 5.57 -5.61
CA MET A 74 4.77 4.64 -6.66
C MET A 74 3.55 5.16 -7.43
N SER A 75 2.57 5.74 -6.73
CA SER A 75 1.36 6.27 -7.37
C SER A 75 1.69 7.45 -8.29
N THR A 76 2.58 8.36 -7.86
CA THR A 76 3.04 9.49 -8.68
C THR A 76 3.76 9.00 -9.95
N GLN A 77 4.59 7.96 -9.85
CA GLN A 77 5.24 7.34 -11.01
C GLN A 77 4.23 6.72 -11.99
N LEU A 78 3.26 5.95 -11.47
CA LEU A 78 2.20 5.35 -12.28
C LEU A 78 1.34 6.43 -12.95
N TYR A 79 1.10 7.55 -12.28
CA TYR A 79 0.33 8.66 -12.84
C TYR A 79 1.04 9.35 -14.01
N VAL A 80 2.37 9.49 -13.96
CA VAL A 80 3.16 9.94 -15.13
C VAL A 80 2.96 8.99 -16.32
N GLN A 81 3.02 7.68 -16.09
CA GLN A 81 2.81 6.68 -17.13
C GLN A 81 1.38 6.69 -17.67
N LEU A 82 0.39 6.92 -16.81
CA LEU A 82 -1.02 7.04 -17.17
C LEU A 82 -1.26 8.24 -18.10
N LEU A 83 -0.73 9.41 -17.76
CA LEU A 83 -0.82 10.62 -18.60
C LEU A 83 -0.18 10.39 -19.97
N HIS A 84 0.95 9.69 -20.02
CA HIS A 84 1.63 9.41 -21.27
C HIS A 84 0.89 8.37 -22.13
N ARG A 85 0.54 7.21 -21.56
CA ARG A 85 0.01 6.07 -22.33
C ARG A 85 -1.49 6.14 -22.61
N VAL A 86 -2.27 6.69 -21.68
CA VAL A 86 -3.74 6.73 -21.79
C VAL A 86 -4.23 8.07 -22.31
N TYR A 87 -3.68 9.18 -21.80
CA TYR A 87 -4.08 10.52 -22.22
C TYR A 87 -3.25 11.07 -23.38
N GLY A 88 -2.19 10.37 -23.82
CA GLY A 88 -1.38 10.76 -24.97
C GLY A 88 -0.51 12.01 -24.75
N TRP A 89 -0.28 12.42 -23.50
CA TRP A 89 0.57 13.56 -23.21
C TRP A 89 2.04 13.24 -23.56
N ASN A 90 2.79 14.26 -24.00
CA ASN A 90 4.23 14.11 -24.15
C ASN A 90 4.85 13.81 -22.77
N PHE A 91 5.70 12.78 -22.71
CA PHE A 91 6.34 12.32 -21.48
C PHE A 91 7.02 13.46 -20.71
N LEU A 92 7.69 14.37 -21.42
CA LEU A 92 8.33 15.53 -20.79
C LEU A 92 7.34 16.47 -20.11
N VAL A 93 6.17 16.70 -20.71
CA VAL A 93 5.15 17.58 -20.13
C VAL A 93 4.53 16.93 -18.89
N ALA A 94 4.17 15.66 -18.97
CA ALA A 94 3.65 14.90 -17.84
C ALA A 94 4.66 14.84 -16.67
N PHE A 95 5.93 14.62 -16.98
CA PHE A 95 7.00 14.59 -15.99
C PHE A 95 7.23 15.97 -15.35
N CYS A 96 7.33 17.04 -16.14
CA CYS A 96 7.50 18.40 -15.62
C CYS A 96 6.33 18.86 -14.73
N CYS A 97 5.10 18.43 -15.03
CA CYS A 97 3.95 18.74 -14.16
C CYS A 97 4.01 18.03 -12.80
N LEU A 98 4.57 16.82 -12.75
CA LEU A 98 4.55 15.96 -11.56
C LEU A 98 5.87 15.93 -10.80
N ILE A 99 6.94 16.52 -11.35
CA ILE A 99 8.25 16.61 -10.69
C ILE A 99 8.20 17.25 -9.30
N PRO A 100 7.37 18.28 -9.01
CA PRO A 100 7.34 18.87 -7.66
C PRO A 100 6.81 17.87 -6.63
N PHE A 101 5.80 17.08 -7.00
CA PHE A 101 5.26 16.01 -6.16
C PHE A 101 6.28 14.90 -5.93
N MET A 102 6.99 14.47 -6.98
CA MET A 102 8.07 13.49 -6.85
C MET A 102 9.20 13.97 -5.93
N ILE A 103 9.55 15.26 -5.98
CA ILE A 103 10.58 15.84 -5.12
C ILE A 103 10.11 15.83 -3.65
N VAL A 104 8.88 16.27 -3.38
CA VAL A 104 8.33 16.27 -2.02
C VAL A 104 8.23 14.85 -1.46
N ASP A 105 7.63 13.92 -2.22
CA ASP A 105 7.50 12.53 -1.80
C ASP A 105 8.86 11.86 -1.61
N GLY A 106 9.79 12.10 -2.55
CA GLY A 106 11.15 11.56 -2.51
C GLY A 106 11.95 12.08 -1.32
N THR A 107 11.90 13.39 -1.06
CA THR A 107 12.61 13.99 0.10
C THR A 107 12.03 13.50 1.43
N LEU A 108 10.71 13.38 1.54
CA LEU A 108 10.07 12.83 2.73
C LEU A 108 10.40 11.34 2.93
N LEU A 109 10.43 10.56 1.84
CA LEU A 109 10.80 9.15 1.88
C LEU A 109 12.25 8.98 2.35
N VAL A 110 13.18 9.72 1.75
CA VAL A 110 14.59 9.74 2.13
C VAL A 110 14.73 10.15 3.60
N SER A 111 14.14 11.27 4.00
CA SER A 111 14.20 11.73 5.40
C SER A 111 13.68 10.69 6.39
N ASN A 112 12.54 10.03 6.09
CA ASN A 112 12.00 8.99 6.97
C ASN A 112 12.84 7.70 6.96
N LEU A 113 13.45 7.29 5.83
CA LEU A 113 14.36 6.14 5.84
C LEU A 113 15.62 6.45 6.65
N TYR A 114 16.25 7.60 6.43
CA TYR A 114 17.50 7.94 7.12
C TYR A 114 17.32 8.19 8.61
N MET A 115 16.23 8.84 9.05
CA MET A 115 16.02 9.13 10.48
C MET A 115 15.36 8.00 11.26
N LYS A 116 14.57 7.13 10.62
CA LYS A 116 13.73 6.13 11.32
C LYS A 116 14.09 4.67 11.03
N MET A 117 15.17 4.39 10.31
CA MET A 117 15.67 3.01 10.19
C MET A 117 16.07 2.42 11.55
N ASP A 118 16.52 3.25 12.49
CA ASP A 118 16.94 2.81 13.84
C ASP A 118 15.75 2.48 14.76
N GLU A 119 14.56 3.05 14.52
CA GLU A 119 13.38 2.89 15.38
C GLU A 119 12.33 1.90 14.84
N ASN A 120 12.73 0.95 13.98
CA ASN A 120 11.92 -0.16 13.43
C ASN A 120 11.23 0.10 12.06
N GLY A 121 11.70 1.05 11.25
CA GLY A 121 11.21 1.24 9.87
C GLY A 121 11.40 0.03 8.93
N TRP A 122 12.33 -0.88 9.27
CA TRP A 122 12.63 -2.10 8.51
C TRP A 122 11.49 -3.13 8.51
N VAL A 123 10.61 -3.12 9.53
CA VAL A 123 9.52 -4.11 9.64
C VAL A 123 8.54 -4.01 8.48
N THR A 124 8.21 -2.80 8.03
CA THR A 124 7.35 -2.57 6.86
C THR A 124 7.95 -3.19 5.61
N LEU A 125 9.27 -3.06 5.41
CA LEU A 125 9.96 -3.65 4.26
C LEU A 125 9.94 -5.18 4.32
N VAL A 126 10.15 -5.76 5.50
CA VAL A 126 10.08 -7.22 5.68
C VAL A 126 8.69 -7.75 5.36
N ILE A 127 7.63 -7.10 5.87
CA ILE A 127 6.24 -7.49 5.57
C ILE A 127 5.97 -7.38 4.06
N ALA A 128 6.44 -6.31 3.42
CA ALA A 128 6.28 -6.13 1.97
C ALA A 128 6.98 -7.25 1.17
N VAL A 129 8.19 -7.64 1.53
CA VAL A 129 8.94 -8.73 0.87
C VAL A 129 8.25 -10.07 1.07
N ILE A 130 7.78 -10.37 2.28
CA ILE A 130 7.03 -11.61 2.55
C ILE A 130 5.79 -11.68 1.66
N LEU A 131 5.01 -10.60 1.60
CA LEU A 131 3.81 -10.55 0.76
C LEU A 131 4.15 -10.70 -0.72
N LEU A 132 5.24 -10.09 -1.19
CA LEU A 132 5.70 -10.22 -2.58
C LEU A 132 6.08 -11.66 -2.94
N ILE A 133 6.60 -12.44 -2.00
CA ILE A 133 6.90 -13.87 -2.23
C ILE A 133 5.63 -14.72 -2.32
N PHE A 134 4.58 -14.34 -1.57
CA PHE A 134 3.31 -15.06 -1.55
C PHE A 134 2.40 -14.74 -2.76
N MET A 135 2.58 -13.59 -3.39
CA MET A 135 1.87 -13.15 -4.59
C MET A 135 2.59 -13.66 -5.85
#